data_AF-A0A651H6W1-F1
#
_entry.id   AF-A0A651H6W1-F1
#
_cell.length_a   1.000
_cell.length_b   1.000
_cell.length_c   1.000
_cell.angle_alpha   90.00
_cell.angle_beta   90.00
_cell.angle_gamma   90.00
#
_symmetry.space_group_name_H-M   'P 1'
#
loop_
_entity.id
_entity.type
_entity.pdbx_description
1 polymer ?
#
loop_
_entity_poly.entity_id
_entity_poly.type
_entity_poly.pdbx_seq_one_letter_code
_entity_poly.pdbx_strand_id
1 'polypeptide(L)'
;MNLEIAVELFREAVTHALVLVSPILITAIAVGLLVSMLQAVTSLQEQTLSFVPKLFAVGMVLLVAGHWMMTSLMYFAIGLIQRLPEMAR
;
A
#
# COMPACT_ATOMS: atom_id res chain seq x y z
N MET A 1 9.08 -22.48 -18.80
CA MET A 1 9.26 -21.29 -17.94
C MET A 1 10.71 -20.83 -17.99
N ASN A 2 10.99 -19.79 -18.79
CA ASN A 2 12.33 -19.18 -18.85
C ASN A 2 12.58 -18.36 -17.57
N LEU A 3 13.82 -18.33 -17.08
CA LEU A 3 14.18 -17.62 -15.84
C LEU A 3 13.83 -16.12 -15.92
N GLU A 4 14.01 -15.53 -17.11
CA GLU A 4 13.69 -14.12 -17.39
C GLU A 4 12.21 -13.79 -17.15
N ILE A 5 11.30 -14.69 -17.54
CA ILE A 5 9.84 -14.50 -17.37
C ILE A 5 9.47 -14.52 -15.89
N ALA A 6 10.10 -15.40 -15.11
CA ALA A 6 9.84 -15.49 -13.67
C ALA A 6 10.31 -14.22 -12.94
N VAL A 7 11.47 -13.68 -13.33
CA VAL A 7 12.00 -12.43 -12.77
C VAL A 7 11.12 -11.24 -13.13
N GLU A 8 10.65 -11.15 -14.38
CA GLU A 8 9.77 -10.05 -14.79
C GLU A 8 8.41 -10.11 -14.07
N LEU A 9 7.81 -11.31 -13.93
CA LEU A 9 6.57 -11.47 -13.17
C LEU A 9 6.75 -11.02 -11.71
N PHE A 10 7.86 -11.41 -11.08
CA PHE A 10 8.15 -11.00 -9.72
C PHE A 10 8.30 -9.48 -9.60
N ARG A 11 9.01 -8.86 -10.55
CA ARG A 11 9.16 -7.41 -10.62
C ARG A 11 7.82 -6.70 -10.79
N GLU A 12 6.97 -7.18 -11.69
CA GLU A 12 5.63 -6.62 -11.92
C GLU A 12 4.77 -6.73 -10.65
N ALA A 13 4.76 -7.89 -9.99
CA ALA A 13 4.02 -8.13 -8.76
C ALA A 13 4.46 -7.22 -7.60
N VAL A 14 5.77 -7.10 -7.37
CA VAL A 14 6.33 -6.23 -6.31
C VAL A 14 6.04 -4.76 -6.62
N THR A 15 6.21 -4.33 -7.86
CA THR A 15 5.93 -2.94 -8.26
C THR A 15 4.45 -2.60 -8.08
N HIS A 16 3.54 -3.51 -8.48
CA HIS A 16 2.11 -3.34 -8.24
C HIS A 16 1.77 -3.26 -6.75
N ALA A 17 2.33 -4.14 -5.93
CA ALA A 17 2.12 -4.13 -4.48
C ALA A 17 2.59 -2.81 -3.85
N LEU A 18 3.76 -2.29 -4.26
CA LEU A 18 4.27 -1.01 -3.79
C LEU A 18 3.35 0.16 -4.16
N VAL A 19 2.86 0.21 -5.39
CA VAL A 19 1.91 1.23 -5.83
C VAL A 19 0.60 1.14 -5.03
N LEU A 20 0.09 -0.06 -4.80
CA LEU A 20 -1.15 -0.30 -4.06
C LEU A 20 -1.07 0.18 -2.61
N VAL A 21 0.07 -0.06 -1.96
CA VAL A 21 0.31 0.30 -0.55
C VAL A 21 0.77 1.75 -0.38
N SER A 22 1.25 2.40 -1.44
CA SER A 22 1.77 3.78 -1.41
C SER A 22 0.84 4.82 -0.78
N PRO A 23 -0.48 4.93 -1.09
CA PRO A 23 -1.34 5.94 -0.46
C PRO A 23 -1.46 5.75 1.05
N ILE A 24 -1.47 4.51 1.52
CA ILE A 24 -1.53 4.18 2.95
C ILE A 24 -0.21 4.57 3.64
N LEU A 25 0.93 4.22 3.05
CA LEU A 25 2.24 4.54 3.61
C LEU A 25 2.49 6.03 3.68
N ILE A 26 2.22 6.76 2.60
CA ILE A 26 2.40 8.21 2.54
C ILE A 26 1.58 8.87 3.65
N THR A 27 0.34 8.43 3.83
CA THR A 27 -0.56 8.96 4.86
C THR A 27 -0.08 8.61 6.26
N ALA A 28 0.32 7.37 6.50
CA ALA A 28 0.82 6.92 7.79
C ALA A 28 2.10 7.65 8.20
N ILE A 29 3.00 7.90 7.23
CA ILE A 29 4.24 8.66 7.44
C ILE A 29 3.93 10.13 7.71
N ALA A 30 3.11 10.77 6.87
CA ALA A 30 2.78 12.19 7.02
C ALA A 30 2.09 12.47 8.36
N VAL A 31 1.06 11.69 8.71
CA VAL A 31 0.32 11.86 9.97
C VAL A 31 1.17 11.45 11.15
N GLY A 32 1.96 10.37 11.04
CA GLY A 32 2.89 9.96 12.09
C GLY A 32 3.91 11.05 12.41
N LEU A 33 4.46 11.71 11.39
CA LEU A 33 5.41 12.80 11.52
C LEU A 33 4.78 14.05 12.13
N LEU A 34 3.58 14.43 11.66
CA LEU A 34 2.86 15.58 12.20
C LEU A 34 2.55 15.38 13.68
N VAL A 35 2.06 14.19 14.06
CA VAL A 35 1.72 13.90 15.45
C VAL A 35 2.98 13.80 16.32
N SER A 36 4.07 13.20 15.84
CA SER A 36 5.32 13.13 16.61
C SER A 36 5.92 14.52 16.85
N MET A 37 5.80 15.44 15.90
CA MET A 37 6.22 16.84 16.07
C MET A 37 5.37 17.56 17.12
N LEU A 38 4.04 17.36 17.11
CA LEU A 38 3.14 17.93 18.12
C LEU A 38 3.43 17.36 19.52
N GLN A 39 3.70 16.06 19.62
CA GLN A 39 4.10 15.39 20.87
C GLN A 39 5.42 15.97 21.41
N ALA A 40 6.38 16.23 20.53
CA ALA A 40 7.67 16.82 20.91
C ALA A 40 7.51 18.26 21.42
N VAL A 41 6.73 19.10 20.73
CA VAL A 41 6.52 20.51 21.12
C VAL A 41 5.74 20.63 22.43
N THR A 42 4.76 19.75 22.67
CA THR A 42 3.92 19.79 23.88
C THR A 42 4.49 19.00 25.05
N SER A 43 5.63 18.31 24.89
CA SER A 43 6.20 17.38 25.86
C SER A 43 5.26 16.23 26.30
N LEU A 44 4.17 15.99 25.56
CA LEU A 44 3.21 14.92 25.84
C LEU A 44 3.58 13.67 25.05
N GLN A 45 4.20 12.69 25.72
CA GLN A 45 4.62 11.41 25.13
C GLN A 45 3.63 10.27 25.43
N GLU A 46 2.34 10.56 25.36
CA GLU A 46 1.29 9.56 25.55
C GLU A 46 1.14 8.69 24.29
N GLN A 47 1.38 7.39 24.41
CA GLN A 47 1.37 6.45 23.27
C GLN A 47 0.01 6.43 22.55
N THR A 48 -1.09 6.58 23.28
CA THR A 48 -2.46 6.55 22.74
C THR A 48 -2.76 7.74 21.82
N LEU A 49 -2.19 8.91 22.13
CA LEU A 49 -2.35 10.15 21.34
C LEU A 49 -1.70 10.05 19.96
N SER A 50 -0.66 9.22 19.80
CA SER A 50 -0.03 8.96 18.50
C SER A 50 -0.87 8.02 17.62
N PHE A 51 -1.59 7.10 18.26
CA PHE A 51 -2.26 6.01 17.58
C PHE A 51 -3.59 6.43 16.94
N VAL A 52 -4.44 7.16 17.68
CA VAL A 52 -5.81 7.48 17.25
C VAL A 52 -5.85 8.34 15.97
N PRO A 53 -5.12 9.47 15.86
CA PRO A 53 -5.16 10.29 14.65
C PRO A 53 -4.63 9.55 13.41
N LYS A 54 -3.60 8.72 13.60
CA LYS A 54 -3.02 7.90 12.53
C LYS A 54 -4.01 6.84 12.04
N LEU A 55 -4.71 6.16 12.95
CA LEU A 55 -5.72 5.16 12.61
C LEU A 55 -6.87 5.79 11.80
N PHE A 56 -7.37 6.94 12.23
CA PHE A 56 -8.43 7.66 11.51
C PHE A 56 -7.98 8.07 10.11
N ALA A 57 -6.76 8.61 9.96
CA ALA A 57 -6.25 9.02 8.66
C ALA A 57 -6.08 7.85 7.70
N VAL A 58 -5.50 6.74 8.15
CA VAL A 58 -5.37 5.52 7.34
C VAL A 58 -6.74 4.95 6.99
N GLY A 59 -7.69 4.94 7.94
CA GLY A 59 -9.07 4.54 7.71
C GLY A 59 -9.75 5.36 6.61
N MET A 60 -9.61 6.69 6.65
CA MET A 60 -10.16 7.58 5.62
C MET A 60 -9.55 7.32 4.24
N VAL A 61 -8.23 7.09 4.18
CA VAL A 61 -7.58 6.75 2.91
C VAL A 61 -8.03 5.40 2.39
N LEU A 62 -8.24 4.40 3.24
CA LEU A 62 -8.82 3.13 2.83
C LEU A 62 -10.26 3.29 2.31
N LEU A 63 -11.06 4.17 2.90
CA LEU A 63 -12.42 4.43 2.40
C LEU A 63 -12.41 5.07 1.01
N VAL A 64 -11.52 6.02 0.77
CA VAL A 64 -11.44 6.75 -0.51
C VAL A 64 -10.71 5.92 -1.58
N ALA A 65 -9.56 5.36 -1.25
CA ALA A 65 -8.71 4.61 -2.17
C ALA A 65 -9.12 3.13 -2.29
N GLY A 66 -9.96 2.60 -1.40
CA GLY A 66 -10.30 1.18 -1.34
C GLY A 66 -10.92 0.65 -2.63
N HIS A 67 -11.82 1.40 -3.27
CA HIS A 67 -12.39 1.01 -4.55
C HIS A 67 -11.31 0.89 -5.65
N TRP A 68 -10.43 1.88 -5.74
CA TRP A 68 -9.32 1.86 -6.70
C TRP A 68 -8.35 0.72 -6.41
N MET A 69 -8.00 0.48 -5.15
CA MET A 69 -7.11 -0.61 -4.75
C MET A 69 -7.68 -1.97 -5.14
N MET A 70 -8.96 -2.22 -4.84
CA MET A 70 -9.63 -3.46 -5.22
C MET A 70 -9.68 -3.66 -6.73
N THR A 71 -10.00 -2.59 -7.46
CA THR A 71 -10.07 -2.62 -8.93
C THR A 71 -8.70 -2.90 -9.55
N SER A 72 -7.65 -2.24 -9.07
CA SER A 72 -6.28 -2.48 -9.52
C SER A 72 -5.82 -3.91 -9.23
N LEU A 73 -6.17 -4.46 -8.07
CA LEU A 73 -5.82 -5.83 -7.70
C LEU A 73 -6.54 -6.85 -8.60
N MET A 74 -7.82 -6.62 -8.90
CA MET A 74 -8.57 -7.47 -9.83
C MET A 74 -7.97 -7.43 -11.23
N TYR A 75 -7.61 -6.25 -11.75
CA TYR A 75 -6.97 -6.14 -13.07
C TYR A 75 -5.64 -6.90 -13.12
N PHE A 76 -4.81 -6.77 -12.10
CA PHE A 76 -3.57 -7.52 -12.00
C PHE A 76 -3.81 -9.04 -11.98
N ALA A 77 -4.75 -9.52 -11.14
CA ALA A 77 -5.05 -10.94 -11.01
C ALA A 77 -5.63 -11.55 -12.29
N ILE A 78 -6.59 -10.86 -12.92
CA ILE A 78 -7.19 -11.30 -14.19
C ILE A 78 -6.14 -11.32 -15.30
N GLY A 79 -5.31 -10.27 -15.40
CA GLY A 79 -4.22 -10.19 -16.38
C GLY A 79 -3.21 -11.32 -16.22
N LEU A 80 -2.85 -11.66 -14.97
CA LEU A 80 -1.98 -12.81 -14.68
C LEU A 80 -2.60 -14.12 -15.17
N ILE A 81 -3.87 -14.38 -14.82
CA ILE A 81 -4.56 -15.61 -15.22
C ILE A 81 -4.63 -15.74 -16.75
N GLN A 82 -4.87 -14.64 -17.46
CA GLN A 82 -4.91 -14.63 -18.92
C GLN A 82 -3.55 -14.93 -19.57
N ARG A 83 -2.44 -14.56 -18.91
CA ARG A 83 -1.07 -14.83 -19.38
C ARG A 83 -0.57 -16.25 -19.05
N LEU A 84 -1.19 -16.95 -18.09
CA LEU A 84 -0.77 -18.30 -17.69
C LEU A 84 -0.65 -19.31 -18.85
N PRO A 85 -1.57 -19.39 -19.83
CA PRO A 85 -1.47 -20.34 -20.94
C PRO A 85 -0.27 -20.07 -21.86
N GLU A 86 0.15 -18.81 -21.97
CA GLU A 86 1.30 -18.38 -22.77
C GLU A 86 2.62 -18.73 -22.07
N MET A 87 2.65 -18.65 -20.74
CA MET A 87 3.82 -18.98 -19.91
C MET A 87 4.04 -20.49 -19.74
N ALA A 88 2.98 -21.29 -19.95
CA ALA A 88 3.00 -22.75 -19.84
C ALA A 88 3.55 -23.46 -21.10
N ARG A 89 3.66 -22.75 -22.22
CA ARG A 89 4.33 -23.23 -23.44
C ARG A 89 5.82 -22.92 -23.40
#